data_AF-A0A853FLP1-F1
#
_entry.id   AF-A0A853FLP1-F1
#
_cell.length_a   1.000
_cell.length_b   1.000
_cell.length_c   1.000
_cell.angle_alpha   90.00
_cell.angle_beta   90.00
_cell.angle_gamma   90.00
#
_symmetry.space_group_name_H-M   'P 1'
#
loop_
_entity.id
_entity.type
_entity.pdbx_description
1 polymer ?
#
loop_
_entity_poly.entity_id
_entity_poly.type
_entity_poly.pdbx_seq_one_letter_code
_entity_poly.pdbx_strand_id
1 'polypeptide(L)'
;MRIENLQAPLLRSLMAALPKVASSFSVAEGEAPAARAPHPGTNAAQPLNPSVAMLVTLAAADPAIERRRKQSIDAQRGIDQLDSLHRELVAGVVSPARLEAIVEWSESFEASDDPTLAAILADIDVRVRVELAKLDMQA
;
A
#
# COMPACT_ATOMS: atom_id res chain seq x y z
N MET A 1 -34.56 18.76 18.20
CA MET A 1 -33.43 18.26 17.38
C MET A 1 -33.97 17.25 16.38
N ARG A 2 -34.04 17.66 15.11
CA ARG A 2 -34.30 16.82 13.94
C ARG A 2 -33.40 17.36 12.84
N ILE A 3 -32.52 16.52 12.30
CA ILE A 3 -32.07 16.67 10.93
C ILE A 3 -31.99 15.25 10.35
N GLU A 4 -32.74 15.11 9.27
CA GLU A 4 -33.16 13.92 8.55
C GLU A 4 -32.05 13.11 7.86
N ASN A 5 -32.35 11.81 7.75
CA ASN A 5 -31.82 10.81 6.82
C ASN A 5 -31.41 11.37 5.45
N LEU A 6 -30.12 11.31 5.11
CA LEU A 6 -29.66 11.45 3.73
C LEU A 6 -29.93 10.14 2.97
N GLN A 7 -30.99 10.20 2.16
CA GLN A 7 -31.41 9.17 1.24
C GLN A 7 -30.29 8.88 0.24
N ALA A 8 -30.04 7.59 0.02
CA ALA A 8 -29.17 7.05 -1.02
C ALA A 8 -29.96 6.85 -2.32
N PRO A 9 -29.71 7.66 -3.36
CA PRO A 9 -30.06 7.23 -4.72
C PRO A 9 -28.93 7.43 -5.74
N LEU A 10 -27.65 7.37 -5.34
CA LEU A 10 -26.52 7.42 -6.29
C LEU A 10 -25.87 6.07 -6.59
N LEU A 11 -26.35 4.97 -5.99
CA LEU A 11 -25.86 3.61 -6.24
C LEU A 11 -26.53 2.90 -7.43
N ARG A 12 -27.56 3.49 -8.06
CA ARG A 12 -28.33 2.82 -9.13
C ARG A 12 -27.96 3.24 -10.56
N SER A 13 -27.12 4.27 -10.72
CA SER A 13 -26.72 4.77 -12.05
C SER A 13 -25.40 4.17 -12.59
N LEU A 14 -24.71 3.31 -11.83
CA LEU A 14 -23.42 2.74 -12.22
C LEU A 14 -23.49 1.31 -12.78
N MET A 15 -24.70 0.73 -12.89
CA MET A 15 -24.92 -0.65 -13.36
C MET A 15 -25.44 -0.74 -14.80
N ALA A 16 -25.45 0.36 -15.55
CA ALA A 16 -25.96 0.41 -16.94
C ALA A 16 -24.88 0.65 -18.01
N ALA A 17 -23.59 0.70 -17.64
CA ALA A 17 -22.49 1.03 -18.55
C ALA A 17 -21.36 -0.01 -18.55
N LEU A 18 -21.70 -1.30 -18.48
CA LEU A 18 -20.72 -2.37 -18.64
C LEU A 18 -20.83 -3.00 -20.04
N PRO A 19 -19.85 -2.81 -20.95
CA PRO A 19 -19.85 -3.46 -22.25
C PRO A 19 -19.58 -4.96 -22.08
N LYS A 20 -20.47 -5.78 -22.65
CA LYS A 20 -20.38 -7.25 -22.66
C LYS A 20 -19.33 -7.68 -23.70
N VAL A 21 -18.07 -7.83 -23.27
CA VAL A 21 -17.01 -8.41 -24.11
C VAL A 21 -17.13 -9.93 -24.07
N ALA A 22 -17.74 -10.51 -25.09
CA ALA A 22 -17.66 -11.93 -25.38
C ALA A 22 -16.35 -12.18 -26.15
N SER A 23 -15.35 -12.75 -25.48
CA SER A 23 -14.12 -13.24 -26.13
C SER A 23 -14.34 -14.68 -26.59
N SER A 24 -14.65 -14.87 -27.87
CA SER A 24 -14.58 -16.17 -28.53
C SER A 24 -13.11 -16.51 -28.80
N PHE A 25 -12.59 -17.53 -28.12
CA PHE A 25 -11.28 -18.10 -28.40
C PHE A 25 -11.38 -19.04 -29.61
N SER A 26 -10.78 -18.66 -30.74
CA SER A 26 -10.60 -19.55 -31.89
C SER A 26 -9.12 -19.87 -32.05
N VAL A 27 -8.79 -21.14 -31.88
CA VAL A 27 -7.49 -21.73 -32.27
C VAL A 27 -7.49 -21.81 -33.80
N ALA A 28 -6.62 -21.05 -34.45
CA ALA A 28 -6.28 -21.22 -35.86
C ALA A 28 -4.90 -21.88 -35.92
N GLU A 29 -4.90 -23.18 -36.19
CA GLU A 29 -3.72 -23.94 -36.58
C GLU A 29 -3.43 -23.64 -38.05
N GLY A 30 -2.24 -23.11 -38.33
CA GLY A 30 -1.81 -22.68 -39.65
C GLY A 30 -0.31 -22.43 -39.68
N GLU A 31 0.42 -23.46 -40.10
CA GLU A 31 1.88 -23.54 -40.25
C GLU A 31 2.43 -22.62 -41.37
N ALA A 32 3.69 -22.18 -41.17
CA ALA A 32 4.70 -21.68 -42.14
C ALA A 32 4.96 -20.15 -42.21
N PRO A 33 6.20 -19.72 -42.57
CA PRO A 33 7.28 -19.48 -41.62
C PRO A 33 7.71 -18.00 -41.61
N ALA A 34 7.82 -17.40 -40.42
CA ALA A 34 8.35 -16.04 -40.27
C ALA A 34 9.71 -16.09 -39.58
N ALA A 35 10.65 -15.36 -40.19
CA ALA A 35 12.07 -15.34 -39.89
C ALA A 35 12.41 -15.16 -38.39
N ARG A 36 13.40 -15.93 -37.96
CA ARG A 36 14.02 -15.86 -36.63
C ARG A 36 14.57 -14.45 -36.39
N ALA A 37 13.88 -13.67 -35.57
CA ALA A 37 14.41 -12.42 -35.05
C ALA A 37 15.64 -12.72 -34.17
N PRO A 38 16.71 -11.91 -34.24
CA PRO A 38 17.90 -12.12 -33.43
C PRO A 38 17.54 -11.92 -31.95
N HIS A 39 17.82 -12.93 -31.14
CA HIS A 39 17.83 -12.81 -29.69
C HIS A 39 18.92 -11.79 -29.30
N PRO A 40 18.62 -10.71 -28.53
CA PRO A 40 19.68 -9.90 -27.97
C PRO A 40 20.43 -10.76 -26.97
N GLY A 41 21.67 -11.08 -27.33
CA GLY A 41 22.59 -11.79 -26.48
C GLY A 41 22.81 -11.04 -25.16
N THR A 42 22.94 -11.81 -24.10
CA THR A 42 23.61 -11.44 -22.86
C THR A 42 24.91 -10.70 -23.18
N ASN A 43 24.90 -9.37 -23.02
CA ASN A 43 26.08 -8.54 -23.07
C ASN A 43 25.94 -7.47 -22.00
N ALA A 44 26.90 -7.51 -21.07
CA ALA A 44 27.51 -6.44 -20.28
C ALA A 44 26.59 -5.40 -19.64
N ALA A 45 26.93 -5.01 -18.41
CA ALA A 45 26.41 -3.84 -17.73
C ALA A 45 26.61 -2.59 -18.60
N GLN A 46 25.64 -2.32 -19.47
CA GLN A 46 25.55 -1.13 -20.28
C GLN A 46 24.76 -0.09 -19.48
N PRO A 47 25.19 1.18 -19.41
CA PRO A 47 24.44 2.20 -18.70
C PRO A 47 23.04 2.25 -19.28
N LEU A 48 22.05 1.92 -18.44
CA LEU A 48 20.64 1.95 -18.79
C LEU A 48 20.27 3.41 -19.04
N ASN A 49 20.35 3.86 -20.30
CA ASN A 49 19.77 5.13 -20.70
C ASN A 49 18.24 4.94 -20.63
N PRO A 50 17.53 5.63 -19.71
CA PRO A 50 16.08 5.46 -19.59
C PRO A 50 15.42 5.87 -20.91
N SER A 51 14.51 5.03 -21.40
CA SER A 51 13.78 5.34 -22.64
C SER A 51 12.88 6.56 -22.45
N VAL A 52 12.58 7.27 -23.53
CA VAL A 52 11.64 8.41 -23.48
C VAL A 52 10.29 7.98 -22.90
N ALA A 53 9.81 6.78 -23.25
CA ALA A 53 8.58 6.22 -22.70
C ALA A 53 8.67 6.03 -21.17
N MET A 54 9.80 5.56 -20.64
CA MET A 54 10.02 5.42 -19.20
C MET A 54 10.03 6.78 -18.49
N LEU A 55 10.68 7.80 -19.08
CA LEU A 55 10.71 9.15 -18.53
C LEU A 55 9.32 9.81 -18.52
N VAL A 56 8.55 9.64 -19.61
CA VAL A 56 7.16 10.11 -19.69
C VAL A 56 6.29 9.40 -18.64
N THR A 57 6.49 8.10 -18.44
CA THR A 57 5.77 7.33 -17.42
C THR A 57 6.10 7.81 -16.00
N LEU A 58 7.37 8.09 -15.70
CA LEU A 58 7.79 8.61 -14.40
C LEU A 58 7.28 10.03 -14.15
N ALA A 59 7.24 10.88 -15.19
CA ALA A 59 6.66 12.22 -15.10
C ALA A 59 5.14 12.20 -14.91
N ALA A 60 4.46 11.16 -15.42
CA ALA A 60 3.04 10.94 -15.21
C ALA A 60 2.71 10.32 -13.83
N ALA A 61 3.70 9.76 -13.12
CA ALA A 61 3.52 9.25 -11.78
C ALA A 61 3.45 10.41 -10.78
N ASP A 62 2.38 10.51 -10.01
CA ASP A 62 2.21 11.52 -8.98
C ASP A 62 2.97 11.10 -7.70
N PRO A 63 4.05 11.81 -7.31
CA PRO A 63 4.81 11.48 -6.11
C PRO A 63 3.99 11.57 -4.82
N ALA A 64 2.94 12.40 -4.78
CA ALA A 64 2.08 12.53 -3.61
C ALA A 64 1.24 11.27 -3.38
N ILE A 65 0.76 10.63 -4.44
CA ILE A 65 0.00 9.37 -4.36
C ILE A 65 0.90 8.26 -3.82
N GLU A 66 2.12 8.14 -4.32
CA GLU A 66 3.06 7.10 -3.84
C GLU A 66 3.50 7.34 -2.39
N ARG A 67 3.73 8.61 -1.98
CA ARG A 67 4.00 8.94 -0.57
C ARG A 67 2.84 8.55 0.34
N ARG A 68 1.61 8.95 -0.03
CA ARG A 68 0.39 8.58 0.71
C ARG A 68 0.25 7.06 0.81
N ARG A 69 0.52 6.32 -0.26
CA ARG A 69 0.48 4.85 -0.27
C ARG A 69 1.48 4.26 0.72
N LYS A 70 2.73 4.73 0.71
CA LYS A 70 3.77 4.27 1.65
C LYS A 70 3.38 4.55 3.10
N GLN A 71 2.91 5.77 3.39
CA GLN A 71 2.45 6.15 4.72
C GLN A 71 1.24 5.33 5.18
N SER A 72 0.33 4.97 4.26
CA SER A 72 -0.80 4.10 4.60
C SER A 72 -0.39 2.67 4.97
N ILE A 73 0.65 2.15 4.29
CA ILE A 73 1.23 0.85 4.62
C ILE A 73 1.92 0.91 5.97
N ASP A 74 2.62 2.00 6.25
CA ASP A 74 3.28 2.19 7.53
C ASP A 74 2.29 2.31 8.69
N ALA A 75 1.18 3.05 8.50
CA ALA A 75 0.09 3.10 9.47
C ALA A 75 -0.50 1.70 9.75
N GLN A 76 -0.73 0.91 8.70
CA GLN A 76 -1.21 -0.47 8.86
C GLN A 76 -0.20 -1.33 9.63
N ARG A 77 1.10 -1.19 9.35
CA ARG A 77 2.16 -1.88 10.09
C ARG A 77 2.10 -1.53 11.58
N GLY A 78 1.94 -0.26 11.95
CA GLY A 78 1.78 0.16 13.35
C GLY A 78 0.58 -0.51 14.04
N ILE A 79 -0.57 -0.55 13.36
CA ILE A 79 -1.78 -1.24 13.86
C ILE A 79 -1.52 -2.74 14.04
N ASP A 80 -0.91 -3.41 13.06
CA ASP A 80 -0.64 -4.84 13.12
C ASP A 80 0.33 -5.19 14.28
N GLN A 81 1.28 -4.31 14.58
CA GLN A 81 2.18 -4.47 15.73
C GLN A 81 1.42 -4.33 17.06
N LEU A 82 0.54 -3.33 17.19
CA LEU A 82 -0.32 -3.16 18.37
C LEU A 82 -1.24 -4.37 18.60
N ASP A 83 -1.86 -4.87 17.53
CA ASP A 83 -2.72 -6.06 17.60
C ASP A 83 -1.94 -7.31 18.01
N SER A 84 -0.71 -7.45 17.52
CA SER A 84 0.15 -8.57 17.88
C SER A 84 0.63 -8.48 19.32
N LEU A 85 1.03 -7.29 19.77
CA LEU A 85 1.35 -7.03 21.18
C LEU A 85 0.15 -7.34 22.08
N HIS A 86 -1.05 -6.92 21.70
CA HIS A 86 -2.26 -7.23 22.46
C HIS A 86 -2.48 -8.75 22.61
N ARG A 87 -2.32 -9.52 21.51
CA ARG A 87 -2.42 -10.99 21.56
C ARG A 87 -1.37 -11.61 22.50
N GLU A 88 -0.14 -11.13 22.44
CA GLU A 88 0.97 -11.56 23.30
C GLU A 88 0.70 -11.24 24.79
N LEU A 89 0.20 -10.04 25.07
CA LEU A 89 -0.22 -9.62 26.42
C LEU A 89 -1.35 -10.49 26.97
N VAL A 90 -2.34 -10.83 26.14
CA VAL A 90 -3.43 -11.74 26.52
C VAL A 90 -2.90 -13.16 26.80
N ALA A 91 -1.89 -13.61 26.06
CA ALA A 91 -1.21 -14.87 26.32
C ALA A 91 -0.28 -14.82 27.56
N GLY A 92 -0.02 -13.62 28.10
CA GLY A 92 0.86 -13.40 29.25
C GLY A 92 2.36 -13.48 28.95
N VAL A 93 2.75 -13.54 27.68
CA VAL A 93 4.14 -13.62 27.25
C VAL A 93 4.36 -12.63 26.12
N VAL A 94 5.20 -11.61 26.36
CA VAL A 94 5.56 -10.59 25.39
C VAL A 94 6.98 -10.84 24.88
N SER A 95 7.15 -10.85 23.57
CA SER A 95 8.45 -11.04 22.94
C SER A 95 9.29 -9.75 22.98
N PRO A 96 10.57 -9.80 23.39
CA PRO A 96 11.44 -8.61 23.36
C PRO A 96 11.61 -8.07 21.93
N ALA A 97 11.70 -8.95 20.93
CA ALA A 97 11.78 -8.55 19.52
C ALA A 97 10.51 -7.84 19.03
N ARG A 98 9.34 -8.13 19.63
CA ARG A 98 8.08 -7.42 19.33
C ARG A 98 8.16 -5.98 19.83
N LEU A 99 8.66 -5.80 21.05
CA LEU A 99 8.79 -4.49 21.68
C LEU A 99 9.79 -3.61 20.94
N GLU A 100 10.95 -4.17 20.56
CA GLU A 100 11.94 -3.49 19.72
C GLU A 100 11.35 -3.02 18.38
N ALA A 101 10.59 -3.89 17.70
CA ALA A 101 9.95 -3.53 16.43
C ALA A 101 8.89 -2.42 16.56
N ILE A 102 8.21 -2.34 17.72
CA ILE A 102 7.24 -1.28 18.02
C ILE A 102 7.96 0.05 18.29
N VAL A 103 9.06 0.02 19.06
CA VAL A 103 9.89 1.19 19.32
C VAL A 103 10.46 1.74 18.02
N GLU A 104 11.07 0.88 17.19
CA GLU A 104 11.60 1.26 15.88
C GLU A 104 10.53 1.90 14.99
N TRP A 105 9.33 1.33 14.97
CA TRP A 105 8.22 1.90 14.22
C TRP A 105 7.86 3.30 14.71
N SER A 106 7.73 3.51 16.03
CA SER A 106 7.44 4.83 16.60
C SER A 106 8.55 5.86 16.39
N GLU A 107 9.82 5.44 16.38
CA GLU A 107 10.94 6.33 16.09
C GLU A 107 11.00 6.73 14.62
N SER A 108 10.54 5.84 13.71
CA SER A 108 10.47 6.11 12.27
C SER A 108 9.27 6.97 11.84
N PHE A 109 8.52 7.50 12.80
CA PHE A 109 7.31 8.27 12.57
C PHE A 109 7.57 9.56 11.77
N GLU A 110 6.92 9.68 10.61
CA GLU A 110 6.88 10.91 9.83
C GLU A 110 5.45 11.42 9.68
N ALA A 111 5.24 12.72 9.91
CA ALA A 111 3.94 13.34 9.69
C ALA A 111 3.55 13.29 8.20
N SER A 112 2.29 12.93 7.92
CA SER A 112 1.74 12.93 6.56
C SER A 112 1.28 14.32 6.14
N ASP A 113 1.44 14.64 4.85
CA ASP A 113 0.83 15.84 4.24
C ASP A 113 -0.70 15.72 4.14
N ASP A 114 -1.23 14.49 4.17
CA ASP A 114 -2.66 14.24 4.17
C ASP A 114 -3.23 14.40 5.59
N PRO A 115 -4.11 15.38 5.85
CA PRO A 115 -4.58 15.66 7.20
C PRO A 115 -5.29 14.47 7.84
N THR A 116 -6.03 13.67 7.06
CA THR A 116 -6.73 12.49 7.56
C THR A 116 -5.75 11.39 7.98
N LEU A 117 -4.79 11.06 7.12
CA LEU A 117 -3.76 10.06 7.43
C LEU A 117 -2.84 10.51 8.57
N ALA A 118 -2.48 11.79 8.62
CA ALA A 118 -1.69 12.37 9.69
C ALA A 118 -2.38 12.22 11.06
N ALA A 119 -3.69 12.48 11.13
CA ALA A 119 -4.46 12.29 12.35
C ALA A 119 -4.46 10.82 12.81
N ILE A 120 -4.67 9.88 11.88
CA ILE A 120 -4.65 8.44 12.18
C ILE A 120 -3.26 8.01 12.68
N LEU A 121 -2.19 8.42 11.99
CA LEU A 121 -0.82 8.10 12.40
C LEU A 121 -0.52 8.63 13.80
N ALA A 122 -0.91 9.88 14.11
CA ALA A 122 -0.72 10.46 15.43
C ALA A 122 -1.49 9.69 16.53
N ASP A 123 -2.72 9.26 16.26
CA ASP A 123 -3.50 8.43 17.20
C ASP A 123 -2.81 7.08 17.46
N ILE A 124 -2.25 6.44 16.42
CA ILE A 124 -1.49 5.20 16.55
C ILE A 124 -0.23 5.42 17.39
N ASP A 125 0.54 6.49 17.14
CA ASP A 125 1.75 6.83 17.89
C ASP A 125 1.46 7.03 19.39
N VAL A 126 0.42 7.83 19.71
CA VAL A 126 -0.02 8.00 21.11
C VAL A 126 -0.35 6.65 21.75
N ARG A 127 -1.04 5.77 21.01
CA ARG A 127 -1.38 4.44 21.52
C ARG A 127 -0.13 3.58 21.75
N VAL A 128 0.82 3.58 20.82
CA VAL A 128 2.10 2.89 20.94
C VAL A 128 2.84 3.34 22.20
N ARG A 129 3.02 4.65 22.39
CA ARG A 129 3.68 5.19 23.59
C ARG A 129 2.99 4.77 24.87
N VAL A 130 1.66 4.76 24.89
CA VAL A 130 0.89 4.30 26.06
C VAL A 130 1.11 2.80 26.32
N GLU A 131 1.09 1.95 25.29
CA GLU A 131 1.33 0.52 25.48
C GLU A 131 2.77 0.23 25.94
N LEU A 132 3.76 0.93 25.41
CA LEU A 132 5.15 0.83 25.88
C LEU A 132 5.29 1.29 27.33
N ALA A 133 4.65 2.40 27.70
CA ALA A 133 4.69 2.91 29.07
C ALA A 133 4.06 1.95 30.09
N LYS A 134 3.02 1.18 29.70
CA LYS A 134 2.45 0.13 30.57
C LYS A 134 3.43 -1.01 30.86
N LEU A 135 4.47 -1.15 30.03
CA LEU A 135 5.53 -2.14 30.16
C LEU A 135 6.83 -1.51 30.70
N ASP A 136 6.74 -0.30 31.26
CA ASP A 136 7.89 0.48 31.76
C ASP A 136 8.96 0.75 30.68
N MET A 137 8.57 0.80 29.40
CA MET A 137 9.42 1.13 28.26
C MET A 137 9.12 2.52 27.72
N GLN A 138 10.13 3.14 27.09
CA GLN A 138 10.01 4.42 26.39
C GLN A 138 10.38 4.23 24.92
N ALA A 139 9.65 4.95 24.07
CA ALA A 139 9.99 5.19 22.66
C ALA A 139 10.56 6.60 22.51
#